data_AF-A0A927W2R2-F1
#
_entry.id   AF-A0A927W2R2-F1
#
_cell.length_a   1.000
_cell.length_b   1.000
_cell.length_c   1.000
_cell.angle_alpha   90.00
_cell.angle_beta   90.00
_cell.angle_gamma   90.00
#
_symmetry.space_group_name_H-M   'P 1'
#
loop_
_entity.id
_entity.type
_entity.pdbx_description
1 polymer ?
#
loop_
_entity_poly.entity_id
_entity_poly.type
_entity_poly.pdbx_seq_one_letter_code
_entity_poly.pdbx_strand_id
1 'polypeptide(L)'
;MKKRKIGLASLLILVLITCCFMSGEKVTAMTEDIEVIPGEMILSIGDSSSMQSEEGINQNLDSLLQENEFVLKDDLLESTEIKSEDEFHILGQDSLENDVIENMGYTYLVGYPSGEYTFEQARTKLEEQLTDAGYEVKGIEPNYVMTALETADSQEQDYDINPNQKWNYEMIQVPKAWKITTGSSNTRVAILDTGIDNVHPSLSKYVDTGLGKNFASGSSTDTMDRQGHGTHVAGTVASYGNVTGVMRTATLIPIKVLGDNGKGTTYGIQQGILYAAKQNADVINMSLGGGAYSKSFESACNTAVQSGTVIVAATGNEYKSYISYPAAYDSVIAVGAVDNKGQRGSFSNYGKGLDFMAPGVKIYSTYLTSDGSYAYLTGTSMACPHVAGVVGLLKSVDKDITAEQVRALLKETAKTAGNSNEYGAGIVDVDKALQKLTGTEVTVNDDTNVLNAEKWVPAQQYKLGSVVSYDGNVYVCVKAHKSSEGLNPANTPALWYLCEETEEDAA
;
A
#
# COMPACT_ATOMS: atom_id res chain seq x y z
N MET A 1 -40.50 25.93 -41.56
CA MET A 1 -39.81 26.50 -42.73
C MET A 1 -38.57 27.24 -42.27
N LYS A 2 -37.38 26.78 -42.72
CA LYS A 2 -36.12 27.52 -43.01
C LYS A 2 -35.51 28.44 -41.92
N LYS A 3 -34.20 28.51 -41.67
CA LYS A 3 -32.97 27.82 -42.13
C LYS A 3 -31.81 28.36 -41.26
N ARG A 4 -30.86 27.48 -40.92
CA ARG A 4 -29.40 27.64 -40.74
C ARG A 4 -28.72 29.02 -40.90
N LYS A 5 -27.64 29.22 -40.11
CA LYS A 5 -26.20 29.41 -40.48
C LYS A 5 -25.40 29.42 -39.15
N ILE A 6 -24.43 28.56 -38.81
CA ILE A 6 -23.24 27.96 -39.44
C ILE A 6 -22.22 28.99 -39.94
N GLY A 7 -21.08 29.04 -39.26
CA GLY A 7 -19.76 28.92 -39.87
C GLY A 7 -18.87 30.16 -39.87
N LEU A 8 -17.76 30.10 -39.11
CA LEU A 8 -16.44 30.39 -39.70
C LEU A 8 -15.45 29.31 -39.23
N ALA A 9 -15.05 28.50 -40.20
CA ALA A 9 -14.03 27.46 -40.15
C ALA A 9 -12.65 28.11 -40.42
N SER A 10 -11.61 27.70 -39.70
CA SER A 10 -10.49 26.89 -40.21
C SER A 10 -9.37 27.63 -40.97
N LEU A 11 -8.16 27.09 -40.76
CA LEU A 11 -6.94 27.17 -41.58
C LEU A 11 -5.95 28.32 -41.32
N LEU A 12 -4.83 28.00 -40.64
CA LEU A 12 -3.56 27.83 -41.37
C LEU A 12 -2.55 27.02 -40.55
N ILE A 13 -2.16 25.88 -41.11
CA ILE A 13 -0.95 25.08 -40.80
C ILE A 13 0.15 25.59 -41.74
N LEU A 14 1.35 25.92 -41.26
CA LEU A 14 2.64 25.47 -41.84
C LEU A 14 3.87 25.95 -41.04
N VAL A 15 4.57 24.98 -40.45
CA VAL A 15 6.02 24.71 -40.53
C VAL A 15 7.02 25.88 -40.43
N LEU A 16 7.87 25.81 -39.40
CA LEU A 16 9.30 26.08 -39.54
C LEU A 16 10.09 25.18 -38.56
N ILE A 17 10.52 24.02 -39.07
CA ILE A 17 11.67 23.27 -38.56
C ILE A 17 12.88 23.85 -39.27
N THR A 18 13.83 24.46 -38.54
CA THR A 18 15.25 24.36 -38.90
C THR A 18 16.13 24.49 -37.65
N CYS A 19 16.68 23.34 -37.26
CA CYS A 19 18.04 23.10 -36.77
C CYS A 19 18.73 24.13 -35.86
N CYS A 20 18.88 23.75 -34.58
CA CYS A 20 20.19 23.74 -33.92
C CYS A 20 20.37 22.36 -33.29
N PHE A 21 21.27 21.56 -33.86
CA PHE A 21 21.85 20.39 -33.20
C PHE A 21 23.14 20.82 -32.47
N MET A 22 23.41 20.13 -31.36
CA MET A 22 24.68 20.04 -30.62
C MET A 22 24.90 20.97 -29.41
N SER A 23 24.39 20.54 -28.25
CA SER A 23 25.17 20.13 -27.06
C SER A 23 24.17 19.71 -25.98
N GLY A 24 24.25 18.49 -25.45
CA GLY A 24 24.82 18.30 -24.10
C GLY A 24 23.85 18.80 -23.02
N GLU A 25 23.08 17.88 -22.44
CA GLU A 25 22.38 17.92 -21.14
C GLU A 25 21.76 19.24 -20.62
N LYS A 26 20.46 19.18 -20.34
CA LYS A 26 19.88 19.38 -18.99
C LYS A 26 18.35 19.29 -19.07
N VAL A 27 17.79 18.15 -18.65
CA VAL A 27 16.37 18.09 -18.30
C VAL A 27 16.24 18.84 -16.97
N THR A 28 15.70 20.05 -17.02
CA THR A 28 15.40 20.86 -15.83
C THR A 28 13.90 21.11 -15.83
N ALA A 29 13.19 20.59 -14.83
CA ALA A 29 12.01 21.20 -14.19
C ALA A 29 11.41 20.24 -13.13
N MET A 30 12.00 20.25 -11.92
CA MET A 30 11.29 19.98 -10.67
C MET A 30 10.81 21.34 -10.16
N THR A 31 9.50 21.60 -10.13
CA THR A 31 8.95 22.80 -9.47
C THR A 31 7.55 22.52 -8.92
N GLU A 32 7.49 21.67 -7.92
CA GLU A 32 6.76 21.98 -6.68
C GLU A 32 7.84 22.09 -5.60
N ASP A 33 7.65 22.96 -4.62
CA ASP A 33 8.65 23.22 -3.58
C ASP A 33 8.86 21.93 -2.77
N ILE A 34 9.86 21.11 -3.15
CA ILE A 34 10.30 19.93 -2.41
C ILE A 34 10.74 20.44 -1.03
N GLU A 35 9.85 20.32 -0.06
CA GLU A 35 10.05 20.81 1.30
C GLU A 35 10.92 19.79 2.07
N VAL A 36 12.05 20.26 2.58
CA VAL A 36 12.96 19.50 3.45
C VAL A 36 12.84 20.02 4.87
N ILE A 37 13.11 19.18 5.87
CA ILE A 37 13.28 19.63 7.24
C ILE A 37 14.63 20.37 7.34
N PRO A 38 14.66 21.69 7.61
CA PRO A 38 15.92 22.43 7.66
C PRO A 38 16.83 21.90 8.77
N GLY A 39 18.09 21.63 8.43
CA GLY A 39 19.09 21.17 9.40
C GLY A 39 19.00 19.70 9.76
N GLU A 40 18.29 18.88 8.97
CA GLU A 40 18.27 17.42 9.12
C GLU A 40 18.64 16.68 7.83
N MET A 41 19.36 15.58 7.99
CA MET A 41 19.70 14.64 6.92
C MET A 41 19.67 13.20 7.45
N ILE A 42 19.46 12.24 6.54
CA ILE A 42 19.52 10.81 6.80
C ILE A 42 20.90 10.33 6.35
N LEU A 43 21.67 9.72 7.27
CA LEU A 43 22.98 9.13 7.02
C LEU A 43 22.87 7.61 7.05
N SER A 44 23.35 6.93 6.02
CA SER A 44 23.47 5.46 6.00
C SER A 44 24.94 5.04 5.82
N ILE A 45 25.46 4.22 6.72
CA ILE A 45 26.83 3.68 6.69
C ILE A 45 26.83 2.14 6.60
N GLY A 46 27.80 1.57 5.89
CA GLY A 46 27.98 0.13 5.75
C GLY A 46 28.52 -0.55 7.01
N ASP A 47 28.37 -1.87 7.06
CA ASP A 47 28.97 -2.71 8.09
C ASP A 47 30.49 -2.81 7.87
N SER A 48 31.26 -2.04 8.64
CA SER A 48 32.71 -2.03 8.51
C SER A 48 33.32 -3.18 9.34
N SER A 49 33.73 -4.24 8.64
CA SER A 49 34.49 -5.36 9.23
C SER A 49 35.81 -4.96 9.92
N SER A 50 36.22 -3.69 9.85
CA SER A 50 37.40 -3.13 10.51
C SER A 50 37.17 -2.51 11.90
N MET A 51 35.92 -2.33 12.36
CA MET A 51 35.62 -1.73 13.67
C MET A 51 34.87 -2.72 14.57
N GLN A 52 35.44 -3.01 15.75
CA GLN A 52 34.94 -4.05 16.66
C GLN A 52 33.64 -3.60 17.36
N SER A 53 32.55 -4.35 17.15
CA SER A 53 31.21 -4.26 17.77
C SER A 53 30.39 -2.98 17.52
N GLU A 54 29.08 -3.14 17.35
CA GLU A 54 28.06 -2.10 17.10
C GLU A 54 28.09 -0.96 18.14
N GLU A 55 28.23 -1.29 19.42
CA GLU A 55 28.38 -0.33 20.53
C GLU A 55 29.63 0.58 20.37
N GLY A 56 30.67 0.07 19.71
CA GLY A 56 31.89 0.81 19.37
C GLY A 56 31.78 1.67 18.10
N ILE A 57 30.89 1.34 17.18
CA ILE A 57 30.61 2.14 15.97
C ILE A 57 29.90 3.44 16.36
N ASN A 58 28.88 3.36 17.23
CA ASN A 58 28.08 4.54 17.63
C ASN A 58 28.83 5.52 18.53
N GLN A 59 29.60 5.03 19.51
CA GLN A 59 30.38 5.91 20.39
C GLN A 59 31.46 6.69 19.63
N ASN A 60 32.07 6.08 18.60
CA ASN A 60 33.02 6.76 17.72
C ASN A 60 32.32 7.71 16.74
N LEU A 61 31.13 7.35 16.24
CA LEU A 61 30.36 8.18 15.31
C LEU A 61 29.84 9.45 15.99
N ASP A 62 29.20 9.35 17.16
CA ASP A 62 28.68 10.54 17.87
C ASP A 62 29.81 11.52 18.24
N SER A 63 30.96 10.99 18.67
CA SER A 63 32.15 11.81 18.93
C SER A 63 32.65 12.52 17.65
N LEU A 64 32.72 11.80 16.52
CA LEU A 64 33.14 12.35 15.22
C LEU A 64 32.18 13.43 14.71
N LEU A 65 30.87 13.23 14.88
CA LEU A 65 29.83 14.18 14.50
C LEU A 65 29.94 15.48 15.34
N GLN A 66 30.07 15.34 16.66
CA GLN A 66 30.14 16.48 17.59
C GLN A 66 31.38 17.35 17.37
N GLU A 67 32.53 16.76 17.02
CA GLU A 67 33.75 17.51 16.69
C GLU A 67 33.57 18.51 15.53
N ASN A 68 32.53 18.33 14.73
CA ASN A 68 32.33 19.05 13.47
C ASN A 68 30.97 19.74 13.34
N GLU A 69 30.31 19.97 14.48
CA GLU A 69 29.03 20.69 14.61
C GLU A 69 27.82 19.89 14.10
N PHE A 70 27.97 18.59 13.85
CA PHE A 70 26.85 17.68 13.56
C PHE A 70 26.36 17.02 14.85
N VAL A 71 25.08 16.64 14.88
CA VAL A 71 24.45 16.04 16.07
C VAL A 71 23.70 14.78 15.68
N LEU A 72 24.01 13.66 16.33
CA LEU A 72 23.20 12.45 16.19
C LEU A 72 21.84 12.69 16.87
N LYS A 73 20.75 12.66 16.09
CA LYS A 73 19.39 12.92 16.57
C LYS A 73 18.64 11.63 16.89
N ASP A 74 18.86 10.60 16.09
CA ASP A 74 18.20 9.31 16.23
C ASP A 74 18.95 8.21 15.46
N ASP A 75 18.69 6.96 15.82
CA ASP A 75 19.22 5.76 15.17
C ASP A 75 18.07 4.82 14.80
N LEU A 76 18.06 4.36 13.55
CA LEU A 76 17.04 3.49 13.00
C LEU A 76 16.88 2.16 13.77
N LEU A 77 17.96 1.67 14.39
CA LEU A 77 18.02 0.34 15.03
C LEU A 77 18.08 0.38 16.58
N GLU A 78 17.93 1.54 17.23
CA GLU A 78 17.96 1.73 18.70
C GLU A 78 19.26 1.23 19.41
N SER A 79 20.44 1.52 18.86
CA SER A 79 21.73 1.10 19.46
C SER A 79 22.39 2.14 20.40
N THR A 80 21.69 3.23 20.74
CA THR A 80 22.12 4.17 21.80
C THR A 80 21.15 4.20 22.98
N GLU A 81 21.53 3.52 24.07
CA GLU A 81 20.86 3.60 25.37
C GLU A 81 20.73 5.05 25.88
N ILE A 82 19.53 5.64 25.77
CA ILE A 82 19.00 6.49 26.86
C ILE A 82 17.95 5.63 27.58
N LYS A 83 18.38 5.00 28.67
CA LYS A 83 17.59 4.04 29.47
C LYS A 83 16.29 4.65 30.02
N SER A 84 15.17 3.92 29.86
CA SER A 84 14.45 3.39 31.02
C SER A 84 13.45 2.28 30.63
N GLU A 85 13.72 1.08 31.17
CA GLU A 85 12.79 0.03 31.64
C GLU A 85 11.58 -0.33 30.75
N ASP A 86 11.77 -1.33 29.89
CA ASP A 86 11.06 -2.62 29.95
C ASP A 86 11.59 -3.54 28.83
N GLU A 87 12.47 -4.47 29.20
CA GLU A 87 13.02 -5.50 28.30
C GLU A 87 11.93 -6.50 27.89
N PHE A 88 11.74 -6.65 26.58
CA PHE A 88 11.25 -7.90 25.98
C PHE A 88 12.11 -8.24 24.76
N HIS A 89 13.13 -9.07 24.98
CA HIS A 89 13.76 -9.84 23.92
C HIS A 89 12.80 -10.95 23.47
N ILE A 90 12.34 -10.90 22.22
CA ILE A 90 11.69 -12.02 21.55
C ILE A 90 12.54 -12.41 20.35
N LEU A 91 13.05 -13.65 20.43
CA LEU A 91 13.81 -14.34 19.40
C LEU A 91 13.03 -14.36 18.08
N GLY A 92 13.62 -13.74 17.07
CA GLY A 92 13.05 -13.38 15.76
C GLY A 92 13.68 -12.10 15.17
N GLN A 93 14.35 -11.30 16.02
CA GLN A 93 15.08 -10.07 15.69
C GLN A 93 16.16 -10.24 14.62
N ASP A 94 16.92 -11.34 14.65
CA ASP A 94 18.17 -11.44 13.89
C ASP A 94 18.00 -11.38 12.36
N SER A 95 16.91 -11.85 11.74
CA SER A 95 16.84 -11.83 10.26
C SER A 95 16.51 -10.45 9.70
N LEU A 96 15.47 -9.79 10.22
CA LEU A 96 15.04 -8.49 9.71
C LEU A 96 16.08 -7.41 10.00
N GLU A 97 16.69 -7.44 11.18
CA GLU A 97 17.73 -6.50 11.58
C GLU A 97 18.98 -6.65 10.69
N ASN A 98 19.40 -7.90 10.44
CA ASN A 98 20.47 -8.20 9.48
C ASN A 98 20.10 -7.76 8.06
N ASP A 99 18.86 -7.99 7.61
CA ASP A 99 18.39 -7.55 6.29
C ASP A 99 18.35 -6.02 6.18
N VAL A 100 18.00 -5.29 7.26
CA VAL A 100 18.09 -3.82 7.31
C VAL A 100 19.54 -3.36 7.23
N ILE A 101 20.46 -3.94 8.00
CA ILE A 101 21.89 -3.57 7.97
C ILE A 101 22.51 -3.89 6.60
N GLU A 102 22.15 -5.03 6.00
CA GLU A 102 22.62 -5.41 4.67
C GLU A 102 22.13 -4.42 3.60
N ASN A 103 20.83 -4.15 3.56
CA ASN A 103 20.20 -3.37 2.48
C ASN A 103 20.28 -1.85 2.68
N MET A 104 20.18 -1.36 3.91
CA MET A 104 20.23 0.08 4.26
C MET A 104 21.59 0.48 4.82
N GLY A 105 22.24 -0.40 5.57
CA GLY A 105 23.32 0.00 6.49
C GLY A 105 22.77 0.56 7.79
N TYR A 106 23.67 0.82 8.75
CA TYR A 106 23.33 1.56 9.95
C TYR A 106 22.87 2.96 9.55
N THR A 107 21.63 3.30 9.87
CA THR A 107 20.97 4.50 9.35
C THR A 107 20.58 5.43 10.50
N TYR A 108 20.97 6.69 10.39
CA TYR A 108 20.88 7.67 11.45
C TYR A 108 20.20 8.95 10.96
N LEU A 109 19.47 9.62 11.86
CA LEU A 109 19.06 11.00 11.66
C LEU A 109 20.14 11.92 12.21
N VAL A 110 20.71 12.77 11.36
CA VAL A 110 21.81 13.68 11.73
C VAL A 110 21.36 15.13 11.56
N GLY A 111 21.57 15.92 12.62
CA GLY A 111 21.39 17.37 12.61
C GLY A 111 22.63 18.10 12.11
N TYR A 112 22.44 19.19 11.36
CA TYR A 112 23.51 20.12 10.95
C TYR A 112 23.06 21.59 11.09
N PRO A 113 23.97 22.55 11.28
CA PRO A 113 23.60 23.95 11.48
C PRO A 113 23.20 24.58 10.15
N SER A 114 21.91 24.50 9.81
CA SER A 114 21.34 25.01 8.56
C SER A 114 21.39 26.53 8.40
N GLY A 115 21.73 27.27 9.45
CA GLY A 115 22.03 28.71 9.37
C GLY A 115 23.42 29.00 8.80
N GLU A 116 24.31 28.00 8.79
CA GLU A 116 25.72 28.13 8.39
C GLU A 116 26.04 27.36 7.11
N TYR A 117 25.38 26.22 6.89
CA TYR A 117 25.59 25.37 5.71
C TYR A 117 24.30 25.12 4.93
N THR A 118 24.40 25.07 3.60
CA THR A 118 23.40 24.41 2.76
C THR A 118 23.51 22.90 2.90
N PHE A 119 22.45 22.14 2.56
CA PHE A 119 22.48 20.68 2.58
C PHE A 119 23.70 20.10 1.84
N GLU A 120 24.01 20.59 0.63
CA GLU A 120 25.15 20.07 -0.14
C GLU A 120 26.51 20.34 0.51
N GLN A 121 26.65 21.49 1.18
CA GLN A 121 27.87 21.81 1.93
C GLN A 121 28.02 20.91 3.16
N ALA A 122 26.92 20.71 3.90
CA ALA A 122 26.89 19.82 5.06
C ALA A 122 27.12 18.36 4.65
N ARG A 123 26.49 17.90 3.57
CA ARG A 123 26.65 16.57 2.97
C ARG A 123 28.10 16.29 2.59
N THR A 124 28.72 17.19 1.84
CA THR A 124 30.12 17.03 1.38
C THR A 124 31.09 16.99 2.56
N LYS A 125 30.91 17.88 3.54
CA LYS A 125 31.74 17.93 4.76
C LYS A 125 31.62 16.62 5.55
N LEU A 126 30.40 16.12 5.74
CA LEU A 126 30.15 14.88 6.48
C LEU A 126 30.71 13.66 5.74
N GLU A 127 30.54 13.58 4.41
CA GLU A 127 31.04 12.48 3.59
C GLU A 127 32.57 12.38 3.62
N GLU A 128 33.29 13.50 3.51
CA GLU A 128 34.75 13.55 3.64
C GLU A 128 35.21 13.06 5.02
N GLN A 129 34.55 13.50 6.09
CA GLN A 129 34.89 13.12 7.46
C GLN A 129 34.70 11.63 7.74
N LEU A 130 33.57 11.08 7.31
CA LEU A 130 33.28 9.66 7.47
C LEU A 130 34.27 8.82 6.67
N THR A 131 34.60 9.24 5.44
CA THR A 131 35.56 8.53 4.60
C THR A 131 36.97 8.57 5.18
N ASP A 132 37.43 9.72 5.68
CA ASP A 132 38.72 9.89 6.34
C ASP A 132 38.83 9.05 7.63
N ALA A 133 37.72 8.88 8.34
CA ALA A 133 37.61 8.02 9.51
C ALA A 133 37.44 6.53 9.17
N GLY A 134 37.35 6.17 7.87
CA GLY A 134 37.31 4.79 7.39
C GLY A 134 35.91 4.17 7.32
N TYR A 135 34.84 4.97 7.45
CA TYR A 135 33.47 4.50 7.26
C TYR A 135 33.15 4.31 5.78
N GLU A 136 32.40 3.24 5.46
CA GLU A 136 31.78 3.09 4.15
C GLU A 136 30.45 3.88 4.12
N VAL A 137 30.41 5.01 3.42
CA VAL A 137 29.17 5.79 3.29
C VAL A 137 28.27 5.17 2.22
N LYS A 138 27.10 4.64 2.61
CA LYS A 138 26.10 4.08 1.69
C LYS A 138 25.17 5.16 1.11
N GLY A 139 24.95 6.25 1.84
CA GLY A 139 24.17 7.41 1.40
C GLY A 139 24.06 8.53 2.43
N ILE A 140 23.90 9.77 1.96
CA ILE A 140 23.53 10.94 2.76
C ILE A 140 22.44 11.71 2.02
N GLU A 141 21.26 11.77 2.58
CA GLU A 141 20.03 12.21 1.89
C GLU A 141 19.27 13.29 2.69
N PRO A 142 18.53 14.21 2.05
CA PRO A 142 17.68 15.16 2.77
C PRO A 142 16.51 14.46 3.49
N ASN A 143 16.10 14.98 4.65
CA ASN A 143 14.85 14.55 5.29
C ASN A 143 13.65 15.33 4.72
N TYR A 144 12.90 14.73 3.77
CA TYR A 144 11.76 15.40 3.11
C TYR A 144 10.48 15.39 3.95
N VAL A 145 9.65 16.42 3.77
CA VAL A 145 8.27 16.49 4.28
C VAL A 145 7.32 15.75 3.34
N MET A 146 6.42 14.94 3.92
CA MET A 146 5.42 14.14 3.21
C MET A 146 4.02 14.55 3.67
N THR A 147 3.01 14.51 2.79
CA THR A 147 1.63 15.00 3.07
C THR A 147 0.53 14.00 2.74
N ALA A 148 -0.57 14.03 3.49
CA ALA A 148 -1.85 13.42 3.13
C ALA A 148 -2.52 14.19 1.95
N LEU A 149 -3.30 13.51 1.10
CA LEU A 149 -3.83 14.11 -0.14
C LEU A 149 -5.38 14.05 -0.22
N GLU A 150 -6.12 15.14 0.06
CA GLU A 150 -7.60 15.12 0.00
C GLU A 150 -8.33 16.49 0.04
N THR A 151 -9.66 16.46 -0.19
CA THR A 151 -10.68 17.53 0.08
C THR A 151 -12.07 16.90 0.39
N ALA A 152 -12.91 17.54 1.25
CA ALA A 152 -14.11 16.91 1.86
C ALA A 152 -15.49 17.59 1.61
N ASP A 153 -16.61 16.81 1.64
CA ASP A 153 -18.04 17.23 1.74
C ASP A 153 -18.96 16.07 2.26
N SER A 154 -20.18 16.33 2.80
CA SER A 154 -20.97 15.37 3.63
C SER A 154 -22.47 15.19 3.31
N GLN A 155 -23.03 13.97 3.49
CA GLN A 155 -24.43 13.57 3.85
C GLN A 155 -24.55 12.02 4.03
N GLU A 156 -25.42 11.49 4.94
CA GLU A 156 -25.45 10.06 5.38
C GLU A 156 -26.84 9.34 5.38
N GLN A 157 -26.86 8.00 5.18
CA GLN A 157 -27.90 7.00 5.57
C GLN A 157 -27.38 5.52 5.45
N ASP A 158 -28.05 4.51 6.05
CA ASP A 158 -27.54 3.14 6.39
C ASP A 158 -28.10 1.93 5.57
N TYR A 159 -27.25 0.98 5.13
CA TYR A 159 -27.53 -0.21 4.27
C TYR A 159 -26.39 -1.32 4.31
N ASP A 160 -26.66 -2.59 3.92
CA ASP A 160 -25.69 -3.74 3.88
C ASP A 160 -24.41 -3.50 3.04
N ILE A 161 -24.58 -2.83 1.91
CA ILE A 161 -23.54 -1.96 1.36
C ILE A 161 -24.17 -0.59 1.30
N ASN A 162 -23.54 0.40 1.93
CA ASN A 162 -24.00 1.78 1.84
C ASN A 162 -24.13 2.18 0.34
N PRO A 163 -25.26 2.73 -0.14
CA PRO A 163 -25.46 3.10 -1.54
C PRO A 163 -24.43 4.11 -2.02
N ASN A 164 -23.90 4.91 -1.09
CA ASN A 164 -22.81 5.85 -1.35
C ASN A 164 -21.49 5.14 -1.68
N GLN A 165 -21.31 3.91 -1.19
CA GLN A 165 -20.17 3.04 -1.51
C GLN A 165 -20.49 2.20 -2.76
N LYS A 166 -21.68 1.61 -2.87
CA LYS A 166 -22.06 0.58 -3.87
C LYS A 166 -21.32 0.61 -5.22
N TRP A 167 -21.25 1.77 -5.89
CA TRP A 167 -20.57 1.89 -7.18
C TRP A 167 -19.07 1.51 -7.14
N ASN A 168 -18.34 1.86 -6.07
CA ASN A 168 -16.90 1.59 -5.97
C ASN A 168 -16.64 0.08 -5.80
N TYR A 169 -17.47 -0.60 -5.02
CA TYR A 169 -17.40 -2.04 -4.78
C TYR A 169 -17.89 -2.86 -5.96
N GLU A 170 -18.93 -2.40 -6.66
CA GLU A 170 -19.33 -3.01 -7.93
C GLU A 170 -18.25 -2.84 -8.99
N MET A 171 -17.56 -1.69 -9.05
CA MET A 171 -16.51 -1.45 -10.04
C MET A 171 -15.35 -2.44 -9.93
N ILE A 172 -14.91 -2.75 -8.72
CA ILE A 172 -13.79 -3.68 -8.47
C ILE A 172 -14.25 -5.10 -8.12
N GLN A 173 -15.54 -5.40 -8.25
CA GLN A 173 -16.18 -6.72 -8.03
C GLN A 173 -16.10 -7.27 -6.59
N VAL A 174 -16.04 -6.41 -5.57
CA VAL A 174 -16.00 -6.84 -4.15
C VAL A 174 -17.19 -7.73 -3.75
N PRO A 175 -18.46 -7.43 -4.13
CA PRO A 175 -19.58 -8.27 -3.70
C PRO A 175 -19.53 -9.72 -4.20
N LYS A 176 -18.86 -9.97 -5.34
CA LYS A 176 -18.61 -11.33 -5.83
C LYS A 176 -17.44 -11.98 -5.10
N ALA A 177 -16.36 -11.23 -4.87
CA ALA A 177 -15.23 -11.69 -4.06
C ALA A 177 -15.65 -12.12 -2.65
N TRP A 178 -16.60 -11.44 -2.02
CA TRP A 178 -17.15 -11.81 -0.71
C TRP A 178 -17.85 -13.17 -0.66
N LYS A 179 -18.22 -13.75 -1.81
CA LYS A 179 -18.70 -15.14 -1.88
C LYS A 179 -17.57 -16.16 -1.70
N ILE A 180 -16.32 -15.74 -1.93
CA ILE A 180 -15.10 -16.56 -1.76
C ILE A 180 -14.51 -16.30 -0.37
N THR A 181 -14.26 -15.02 -0.04
CA THR A 181 -13.73 -14.59 1.26
C THR A 181 -14.15 -13.16 1.57
N THR A 182 -14.44 -12.87 2.84
CA THR A 182 -14.64 -11.51 3.33
C THR A 182 -13.41 -10.96 4.07
N GLY A 183 -12.30 -11.69 4.03
CA GLY A 183 -11.09 -11.45 4.81
C GLY A 183 -10.99 -12.36 6.03
N SER A 184 -10.00 -12.10 6.88
CA SER A 184 -9.71 -12.86 8.08
C SER A 184 -9.14 -11.95 9.15
N SER A 185 -9.49 -12.16 10.42
CA SER A 185 -8.87 -11.43 11.54
C SER A 185 -7.38 -11.76 11.71
N ASN A 186 -6.89 -12.79 11.02
CA ASN A 186 -5.46 -13.10 10.99
C ASN A 186 -4.71 -12.32 9.91
N THR A 187 -5.43 -11.64 8.99
CA THR A 187 -4.81 -10.79 7.98
C THR A 187 -4.61 -9.40 8.55
N ARG A 188 -3.34 -8.96 8.60
CA ARG A 188 -2.93 -7.69 9.22
C ARG A 188 -2.66 -6.63 8.16
N VAL A 189 -3.41 -5.53 8.18
CA VAL A 189 -3.18 -4.41 7.26
C VAL A 189 -2.72 -3.19 8.06
N ALA A 190 -1.47 -2.78 7.85
CA ALA A 190 -0.91 -1.59 8.45
C ALA A 190 -1.31 -0.34 7.65
N ILE A 191 -1.88 0.64 8.35
CA ILE A 191 -2.27 1.94 7.79
C ILE A 191 -1.22 2.95 8.21
N LEU A 192 -0.28 3.26 7.31
CA LEU A 192 0.76 4.26 7.52
C LEU A 192 0.22 5.62 7.11
N ASP A 193 -0.32 6.36 8.08
CA ASP A 193 -1.12 7.56 7.81
C ASP A 193 -1.18 8.52 9.03
N THR A 194 -2.24 9.32 9.18
CA THR A 194 -2.47 10.26 10.30
C THR A 194 -2.92 9.60 11.61
N GLY A 195 -2.91 8.27 11.68
CA GLY A 195 -3.47 7.48 12.77
C GLY A 195 -4.84 6.89 12.38
N ILE A 196 -5.52 6.24 13.33
CA ILE A 196 -6.90 5.77 13.15
C ILE A 196 -7.73 6.17 14.37
N ASP A 197 -8.94 6.69 14.17
CA ASP A 197 -9.95 6.77 15.22
C ASP A 197 -10.39 5.37 15.65
N ASN A 198 -9.71 4.83 16.66
CA ASN A 198 -9.93 3.48 17.17
C ASN A 198 -11.20 3.34 18.03
N VAL A 199 -11.93 4.44 18.30
CA VAL A 199 -13.24 4.40 18.97
C VAL A 199 -14.40 4.57 18.00
N HIS A 200 -14.13 4.81 16.72
CA HIS A 200 -15.16 4.88 15.69
C HIS A 200 -15.98 3.57 15.65
N PRO A 201 -17.33 3.61 15.68
CA PRO A 201 -18.18 2.41 15.79
C PRO A 201 -17.92 1.37 14.69
N SER A 202 -17.67 1.82 13.46
CA SER A 202 -17.38 0.96 12.30
C SER A 202 -15.94 0.46 12.22
N LEU A 203 -15.02 0.90 13.10
CA LEU A 203 -13.58 0.54 13.10
C LEU A 203 -13.10 -0.11 14.40
N SER A 204 -13.71 0.20 15.54
CA SER A 204 -13.21 -0.18 16.88
C SER A 204 -12.95 -1.68 17.08
N LYS A 205 -13.58 -2.57 16.30
CA LYS A 205 -13.37 -4.02 16.33
C LYS A 205 -12.24 -4.52 15.43
N TYR A 206 -11.74 -3.66 14.55
CA TYR A 206 -10.73 -3.96 13.55
C TYR A 206 -9.37 -3.43 13.97
N VAL A 207 -9.32 -2.32 14.69
CA VAL A 207 -8.08 -1.62 15.03
C VAL A 207 -7.42 -2.27 16.25
N ASP A 208 -6.19 -2.75 16.07
CA ASP A 208 -5.34 -3.22 17.17
C ASP A 208 -4.28 -2.17 17.50
N THR A 209 -4.58 -1.32 18.48
CA THR A 209 -3.63 -0.31 18.96
C THR A 209 -2.46 -0.91 19.74
N GLY A 210 -2.55 -2.16 20.20
CA GLY A 210 -1.44 -2.86 20.85
C GLY A 210 -0.30 -3.17 19.89
N LEU A 211 -0.61 -3.29 18.59
CA LEU A 211 0.38 -3.42 17.51
C LEU A 211 0.77 -2.06 16.91
N GLY A 212 0.06 -0.98 17.26
CA GLY A 212 0.24 0.35 16.67
C GLY A 212 1.47 1.10 17.19
N LYS A 213 1.94 2.09 16.42
CA LYS A 213 3.05 2.97 16.81
C LYS A 213 2.94 4.33 16.12
N ASN A 214 3.44 5.37 16.77
CA ASN A 214 3.52 6.73 16.24
C ASN A 214 4.98 7.13 16.02
N PHE A 215 5.30 7.47 14.77
CA PHE A 215 6.61 7.94 14.28
C PHE A 215 6.55 9.38 13.75
N ALA A 216 5.42 10.07 13.94
CA ALA A 216 5.30 11.49 13.63
C ALA A 216 5.78 12.34 14.80
N SER A 217 4.86 12.84 15.63
CA SER A 217 5.17 13.63 16.81
C SER A 217 4.27 13.25 17.99
N GLY A 218 4.75 13.49 19.21
CA GLY A 218 4.04 13.14 20.44
C GLY A 218 4.44 11.77 21.01
N SER A 219 3.56 11.17 21.82
CA SER A 219 3.82 9.87 22.44
C SER A 219 3.90 8.78 21.36
N SER A 220 4.90 7.89 21.46
CA SER A 220 5.07 6.80 20.50
C SER A 220 3.92 5.77 20.54
N THR A 221 3.13 5.74 21.61
CA THR A 221 1.94 4.88 21.75
C THR A 221 0.64 5.56 21.32
N ASP A 222 0.65 6.86 21.01
CA ASP A 222 -0.54 7.60 20.59
C ASP A 222 -0.77 7.49 19.09
N THR A 223 -1.60 6.51 18.70
CA THR A 223 -1.96 6.27 17.30
C THR A 223 -3.31 6.86 16.91
N MET A 224 -3.90 7.70 17.77
CA MET A 224 -5.20 8.32 17.53
C MET A 224 -5.12 9.29 16.35
N ASP A 225 -6.11 9.22 15.48
CA ASP A 225 -6.27 10.19 14.40
C ASP A 225 -6.96 11.46 14.90
N ARG A 226 -6.39 12.60 14.52
CA ARG A 226 -6.96 13.94 14.80
C ARG A 226 -7.04 14.81 13.55
N GLN A 227 -6.68 14.26 12.38
CA GLN A 227 -6.80 14.92 11.09
C GLN A 227 -7.97 14.32 10.27
N GLY A 228 -8.08 12.99 10.20
CA GLY A 228 -9.23 12.25 9.66
C GLY A 228 -8.98 11.42 8.41
N HIS A 229 -7.91 11.70 7.67
CA HIS A 229 -7.52 11.00 6.46
C HIS A 229 -7.23 9.52 6.75
N GLY A 230 -6.40 9.23 7.75
CA GLY A 230 -6.07 7.86 8.15
C GLY A 230 -7.29 7.04 8.58
N THR A 231 -8.24 7.67 9.27
CA THR A 231 -9.54 7.08 9.61
C THR A 231 -10.36 6.74 8.37
N HIS A 232 -10.37 7.61 7.35
CA HIS A 232 -11.09 7.37 6.08
C HIS A 232 -10.49 6.24 5.25
N VAL A 233 -9.16 6.25 5.15
CA VAL A 233 -8.35 5.21 4.53
C VAL A 233 -8.61 3.86 5.21
N ALA A 234 -8.52 3.81 6.54
CA ALA A 234 -8.79 2.62 7.35
C ALA A 234 -10.17 2.03 7.06
N GLY A 235 -11.22 2.85 7.04
CA GLY A 235 -12.58 2.37 6.76
C GLY A 235 -12.79 1.85 5.36
N THR A 236 -12.03 2.35 4.38
CA THR A 236 -12.06 1.82 3.00
C THR A 236 -11.42 0.43 2.94
N VAL A 237 -10.33 0.20 3.69
CA VAL A 237 -9.68 -1.11 3.80
C VAL A 237 -10.57 -2.11 4.54
N ALA A 238 -10.92 -1.80 5.80
CA ALA A 238 -11.70 -2.69 6.65
C ALA A 238 -12.59 -1.91 7.62
N SER A 239 -13.90 -2.15 7.52
CA SER A 239 -14.92 -1.62 8.41
C SER A 239 -16.21 -2.40 8.25
N TYR A 240 -17.12 -2.28 9.21
CA TYR A 240 -18.48 -2.82 9.11
C TYR A 240 -19.44 -2.06 10.02
N GLY A 241 -20.68 -1.89 9.56
CA GLY A 241 -21.68 -1.03 10.20
C GLY A 241 -22.34 -0.16 9.13
N ASN A 242 -22.45 1.15 9.38
CA ASN A 242 -23.06 2.09 8.42
C ASN A 242 -22.26 2.21 7.12
N VAL A 243 -20.99 1.82 7.14
CA VAL A 243 -20.14 1.57 5.97
C VAL A 243 -19.50 0.21 6.12
N THR A 244 -19.09 -0.36 4.99
CA THR A 244 -18.34 -1.61 4.95
C THR A 244 -17.06 -1.38 4.18
N GLY A 245 -15.92 -1.87 4.65
CA GLY A 245 -14.64 -1.80 3.92
C GLY A 245 -14.53 -2.94 2.91
N VAL A 246 -13.49 -2.92 2.05
CA VAL A 246 -13.23 -4.03 1.11
C VAL A 246 -13.10 -5.37 1.85
N MET A 247 -12.49 -5.35 3.04
CA MET A 247 -12.47 -6.49 3.96
C MET A 247 -13.52 -6.30 5.06
N ARG A 248 -14.46 -7.24 5.19
CA ARG A 248 -15.42 -7.25 6.32
C ARG A 248 -14.79 -7.83 7.60
N THR A 249 -13.61 -8.44 7.48
CA THR A 249 -12.82 -8.96 8.60
C THR A 249 -11.33 -8.79 8.30
N ALA A 250 -10.62 -8.07 9.16
CA ALA A 250 -9.17 -7.85 9.12
C ALA A 250 -8.71 -7.34 10.50
N THR A 251 -7.41 -7.36 10.75
CA THR A 251 -6.79 -6.56 11.80
C THR A 251 -6.11 -5.35 11.17
N LEU A 252 -6.52 -4.15 11.54
CA LEU A 252 -5.88 -2.91 11.15
C LEU A 252 -4.82 -2.52 12.19
N ILE A 253 -3.60 -2.25 11.74
CA ILE A 253 -2.51 -1.76 12.58
C ILE A 253 -2.35 -0.25 12.32
N PRO A 254 -2.64 0.63 13.29
CA PRO A 254 -2.49 2.06 13.10
C PRO A 254 -1.01 2.45 13.27
N ILE A 255 -0.36 2.85 12.17
CA ILE A 255 1.01 3.35 12.18
C ILE A 255 0.97 4.85 11.82
N LYS A 256 1.05 5.70 12.84
CA LYS A 256 0.93 7.15 12.66
C LYS A 256 2.28 7.71 12.20
N VAL A 257 2.41 7.98 10.90
CA VAL A 257 3.62 8.56 10.28
C VAL A 257 3.39 10.00 9.82
N LEU A 258 2.13 10.44 9.79
CA LEU A 258 1.72 11.83 9.57
C LEU A 258 1.13 12.38 10.88
N GLY A 259 1.56 13.57 11.28
CA GLY A 259 1.03 14.26 12.46
C GLY A 259 -0.38 14.80 12.26
N ASP A 260 -0.91 15.48 13.28
CA ASP A 260 -2.27 16.04 13.26
C ASP A 260 -2.48 17.17 12.22
N ASN A 261 -1.39 17.64 11.61
CA ASN A 261 -1.40 18.58 10.48
C ASN A 261 -1.39 17.88 9.10
N GLY A 262 -1.47 16.54 9.07
CA GLY A 262 -1.40 15.76 7.84
C GLY A 262 0.00 15.68 7.22
N LYS A 263 1.06 16.08 7.94
CA LYS A 263 2.46 16.07 7.49
C LYS A 263 3.31 15.10 8.28
N GLY A 264 4.29 14.47 7.62
CA GLY A 264 5.29 13.60 8.23
C GLY A 264 6.65 13.75 7.57
N THR A 265 7.61 12.93 7.98
CA THR A 265 8.98 12.94 7.45
C THR A 265 9.29 11.63 6.74
N THR A 266 10.22 11.66 5.78
CA THR A 266 10.69 10.43 5.10
C THR A 266 11.25 9.43 6.11
N TYR A 267 12.03 9.90 7.08
CA TYR A 267 12.57 9.07 8.16
C TYR A 267 11.46 8.41 9.00
N GLY A 268 10.45 9.17 9.43
CA GLY A 268 9.31 8.60 10.19
C GLY A 268 8.50 7.58 9.40
N ILE A 269 8.42 7.72 8.08
CA ILE A 269 7.75 6.74 7.21
C ILE A 269 8.60 5.48 7.04
N GLN A 270 9.91 5.60 6.85
CA GLN A 270 10.83 4.44 6.80
C GLN A 270 10.73 3.60 8.08
N GLN A 271 10.77 4.28 9.24
CA GLN A 271 10.53 3.67 10.55
C GLN A 271 9.19 2.94 10.61
N GLY A 272 8.12 3.59 10.15
CA GLY A 272 6.78 3.01 10.08
C GLY A 272 6.71 1.75 9.22
N ILE A 273 7.42 1.71 8.08
CA ILE A 273 7.44 0.57 7.16
C ILE A 273 8.12 -0.64 7.83
N LEU A 274 9.32 -0.42 8.37
CA LEU A 274 10.09 -1.49 9.01
C LEU A 274 9.38 -2.00 10.26
N TYR A 275 8.78 -1.11 11.05
CA TYR A 275 7.99 -1.50 12.21
C TYR A 275 6.76 -2.31 11.80
N ALA A 276 6.02 -1.90 10.76
CA ALA A 276 4.86 -2.67 10.27
C ALA A 276 5.27 -4.08 9.80
N ALA A 277 6.39 -4.20 9.08
CA ALA A 277 6.97 -5.49 8.70
C ALA A 277 7.33 -6.34 9.93
N LYS A 278 7.98 -5.73 10.95
CA LYS A 278 8.29 -6.38 12.24
C LYS A 278 7.03 -6.87 12.97
N GLN A 279 5.90 -6.16 12.84
CA GLN A 279 4.59 -6.61 13.35
C GLN A 279 3.91 -7.67 12.47
N ASN A 280 4.62 -8.22 11.48
CA ASN A 280 4.12 -9.19 10.51
C ASN A 280 2.89 -8.68 9.76
N ALA A 281 2.88 -7.39 9.37
CA ALA A 281 1.84 -6.86 8.51
C ALA A 281 1.83 -7.60 7.16
N ASP A 282 0.66 -8.04 6.73
CA ASP A 282 0.44 -8.64 5.41
C ASP A 282 0.49 -7.61 4.31
N VAL A 283 -0.08 -6.43 4.60
CA VAL A 283 -0.22 -5.33 3.67
C VAL A 283 0.11 -4.03 4.38
N ILE A 284 0.88 -3.17 3.72
CA ILE A 284 1.08 -1.76 4.11
C ILE A 284 0.34 -0.89 3.11
N ASN A 285 -0.56 -0.04 3.59
CA ASN A 285 -1.17 1.04 2.81
C ASN A 285 -0.47 2.37 3.12
N MET A 286 0.05 3.02 2.08
CA MET A 286 0.62 4.37 2.13
C MET A 286 -0.16 5.31 1.21
N SER A 287 -1.23 5.90 1.75
CA SER A 287 -2.04 6.92 1.08
C SER A 287 -1.39 8.30 1.16
N LEU A 288 -0.08 8.35 0.96
CA LEU A 288 0.79 9.52 1.11
C LEU A 288 1.79 9.57 -0.04
N GLY A 289 2.39 10.75 -0.23
CA GLY A 289 3.44 10.92 -1.21
C GLY A 289 4.13 12.26 -1.09
N GLY A 290 5.25 12.39 -1.80
CA GLY A 290 6.08 13.59 -1.79
C GLY A 290 7.55 13.26 -1.93
N GLY A 291 8.39 14.29 -1.76
CA GLY A 291 9.85 14.15 -1.79
C GLY A 291 10.42 13.76 -3.15
N ALA A 292 11.68 13.33 -3.13
CA ALA A 292 12.40 12.80 -4.28
C ALA A 292 12.83 11.34 -4.00
N TYR A 293 13.45 10.70 -4.99
CA TYR A 293 14.05 9.38 -4.82
C TYR A 293 15.02 9.38 -3.63
N SER A 294 14.91 8.36 -2.79
CA SER A 294 15.78 8.11 -1.64
C SER A 294 16.12 6.63 -1.64
N LYS A 295 17.42 6.31 -1.68
CA LYS A 295 17.90 4.93 -1.67
C LYS A 295 17.58 4.26 -0.34
N SER A 296 17.68 4.99 0.77
CA SER A 296 17.30 4.46 2.09
C SER A 296 15.79 4.13 2.15
N PHE A 297 14.94 4.93 1.49
CA PHE A 297 13.50 4.68 1.43
C PHE A 297 13.16 3.50 0.52
N GLU A 298 13.83 3.39 -0.64
CA GLU A 298 13.74 2.21 -1.48
C GLU A 298 14.13 0.93 -0.72
N SER A 299 15.25 0.96 0.00
CA SER A 299 15.70 -0.18 0.80
C SER A 299 14.71 -0.55 1.90
N ALA A 300 14.11 0.42 2.61
CA ALA A 300 13.07 0.13 3.60
C ALA A 300 11.84 -0.58 2.98
N CYS A 301 11.40 -0.14 1.80
CA CYS A 301 10.33 -0.79 1.04
C CYS A 301 10.72 -2.23 0.64
N ASN A 302 11.93 -2.40 0.11
CA ASN A 302 12.44 -3.70 -0.33
C ASN A 302 12.55 -4.68 0.84
N THR A 303 13.06 -4.24 1.98
CA THR A 303 13.18 -5.07 3.19
C THR A 303 11.82 -5.54 3.70
N ALA A 304 10.83 -4.64 3.77
CA ALA A 304 9.47 -5.02 4.13
C ALA A 304 8.87 -6.03 3.13
N VAL A 305 9.08 -5.84 1.82
CA VAL A 305 8.60 -6.79 0.80
C VAL A 305 9.27 -8.15 0.91
N GLN A 306 10.59 -8.20 1.14
CA GLN A 306 11.35 -9.43 1.34
C GLN A 306 10.89 -10.20 2.59
N SER A 307 10.39 -9.50 3.61
CA SER A 307 9.78 -10.11 4.81
C SER A 307 8.36 -10.68 4.57
N GLY A 308 7.82 -10.54 3.35
CA GLY A 308 6.51 -11.09 2.95
C GLY A 308 5.35 -10.09 2.99
N THR A 309 5.60 -8.82 3.32
CA THR A 309 4.62 -7.74 3.31
C THR A 309 4.39 -7.22 1.88
N VAL A 310 3.16 -6.88 1.51
CA VAL A 310 2.87 -6.21 0.23
C VAL A 310 2.63 -4.73 0.48
N ILE A 311 3.31 -3.87 -0.26
CA ILE A 311 3.19 -2.43 -0.11
C ILE A 311 2.35 -1.84 -1.24
N VAL A 312 1.36 -1.02 -0.89
CA VAL A 312 0.49 -0.30 -1.82
C VAL A 312 0.59 1.19 -1.53
N ALA A 313 0.83 2.02 -2.55
CA ALA A 313 0.95 3.46 -2.37
C ALA A 313 0.25 4.29 -3.46
N ALA A 314 -0.17 5.49 -3.08
CA ALA A 314 -0.86 6.46 -3.93
C ALA A 314 0.09 7.14 -4.92
N THR A 315 -0.34 7.35 -6.17
CA THR A 315 0.54 7.87 -7.24
C THR A 315 0.78 9.38 -7.21
N GLY A 316 -0.02 10.14 -6.44
CA GLY A 316 -0.01 11.61 -6.42
C GLY A 316 -1.21 12.25 -7.13
N ASN A 317 -1.48 13.52 -6.82
CA ASN A 317 -2.72 14.25 -7.18
C ASN A 317 -2.46 15.53 -8.00
N GLU A 318 -1.35 15.61 -8.74
CA GLU A 318 -0.88 16.83 -9.40
C GLU A 318 -1.18 16.88 -10.91
N TYR A 319 -1.87 15.86 -11.44
CA TYR A 319 -2.10 15.65 -12.88
C TYR A 319 -0.80 15.61 -13.69
N LYS A 320 0.24 14.96 -13.16
CA LYS A 320 1.56 14.90 -13.79
C LYS A 320 1.84 13.53 -14.39
N SER A 321 2.67 13.53 -15.43
CA SER A 321 3.15 12.32 -16.11
C SER A 321 4.37 11.71 -15.38
N TYR A 322 4.33 11.65 -14.05
CA TYR A 322 5.27 10.93 -13.19
C TYR A 322 4.51 10.34 -12.01
N ILE A 323 5.11 9.37 -11.32
CA ILE A 323 4.57 8.76 -10.09
C ILE A 323 5.35 9.30 -8.90
N SER A 324 4.66 9.70 -7.84
CA SER A 324 5.27 10.19 -6.60
C SER A 324 5.91 9.05 -5.80
N TYR A 325 6.93 9.34 -5.00
CA TYR A 325 7.45 8.39 -4.03
C TYR A 325 6.54 8.34 -2.79
N PRO A 326 6.35 7.16 -2.17
CA PRO A 326 7.02 5.87 -2.45
C PRO A 326 6.41 5.03 -3.57
N ALA A 327 5.29 5.41 -4.17
CA ALA A 327 4.63 4.61 -5.22
C ALA A 327 5.52 4.35 -6.46
N ALA A 328 6.52 5.21 -6.71
CA ALA A 328 7.45 5.03 -7.82
C ALA A 328 8.55 3.96 -7.60
N TYR A 329 8.69 3.38 -6.40
CA TYR A 329 9.64 2.29 -6.16
C TYR A 329 9.15 0.98 -6.79
N ASP A 330 10.06 0.22 -7.41
CA ASP A 330 9.71 -1.02 -8.13
C ASP A 330 9.08 -2.08 -7.21
N SER A 331 9.37 -2.09 -5.91
CA SER A 331 8.77 -3.01 -4.93
C SER A 331 7.36 -2.61 -4.46
N VAL A 332 6.89 -1.41 -4.80
CA VAL A 332 5.63 -0.83 -4.32
C VAL A 332 4.55 -0.86 -5.39
N ILE A 333 3.34 -1.33 -5.06
CA ILE A 333 2.21 -1.30 -5.98
C ILE A 333 1.67 0.13 -6.10
N ALA A 334 1.81 0.73 -7.28
CA ALA A 334 1.41 2.11 -7.54
C ALA A 334 -0.06 2.22 -8.00
N VAL A 335 -0.88 2.97 -7.26
CA VAL A 335 -2.33 3.04 -7.49
C VAL A 335 -2.82 4.44 -7.87
N GLY A 336 -3.36 4.56 -9.08
CA GLY A 336 -4.05 5.74 -9.58
C GLY A 336 -5.56 5.70 -9.32
N ALA A 337 -6.23 6.85 -9.49
CA ALA A 337 -7.65 7.02 -9.17
C ALA A 337 -8.55 7.08 -10.41
N VAL A 338 -9.69 6.37 -10.36
CA VAL A 338 -10.81 6.52 -11.31
C VAL A 338 -12.08 7.03 -10.63
N ASP A 339 -12.96 7.63 -11.43
CA ASP A 339 -14.32 8.00 -11.05
C ASP A 339 -15.33 6.87 -11.27
N ASN A 340 -16.61 7.14 -11.00
CA ASN A 340 -17.70 6.19 -11.15
C ASN A 340 -18.03 5.78 -12.60
N LYS A 341 -17.36 6.37 -13.59
CA LYS A 341 -17.43 5.97 -15.01
C LYS A 341 -16.18 5.21 -15.45
N GLY A 342 -15.25 4.94 -14.52
CA GLY A 342 -13.95 4.34 -14.82
C GLY A 342 -13.00 5.29 -15.56
N GLN A 343 -13.26 6.60 -15.52
CA GLN A 343 -12.37 7.60 -16.10
C GLN A 343 -11.31 7.99 -15.08
N ARG A 344 -10.04 8.11 -15.52
CA ARG A 344 -8.97 8.61 -14.66
C ARG A 344 -9.36 9.97 -14.07
N GLY A 345 -9.24 10.10 -12.75
CA GLY A 345 -9.48 11.36 -12.05
C GLY A 345 -8.57 12.45 -12.60
N SER A 346 -9.11 13.66 -12.80
CA SER A 346 -8.36 14.77 -13.41
C SER A 346 -7.15 15.24 -12.59
N PHE A 347 -7.02 14.78 -11.35
CA PHE A 347 -5.87 15.01 -10.47
C PHE A 347 -4.87 13.84 -10.51
N SER A 348 -5.30 12.62 -10.85
CA SER A 348 -4.48 11.42 -10.67
C SER A 348 -3.22 11.51 -11.52
N ASN A 349 -2.06 11.37 -10.90
CA ASN A 349 -0.81 11.17 -11.62
C ASN A 349 -0.85 9.91 -12.49
N TYR A 350 0.01 9.89 -13.50
CA TYR A 350 0.05 8.86 -14.52
C TYR A 350 1.46 8.72 -15.11
N GLY A 351 1.70 7.70 -15.93
CA GLY A 351 2.97 7.50 -16.60
C GLY A 351 3.64 6.16 -16.26
N LYS A 352 4.93 6.07 -16.60
CA LYS A 352 5.75 4.90 -16.29
C LYS A 352 5.80 4.67 -14.77
N GLY A 353 5.54 3.44 -14.34
CA GLY A 353 5.48 3.05 -12.93
C GLY A 353 4.06 2.93 -12.38
N LEU A 354 3.03 3.39 -13.10
CA LEU A 354 1.64 3.14 -12.72
C LEU A 354 1.28 1.65 -12.90
N ASP A 355 0.89 0.98 -11.81
CA ASP A 355 0.48 -0.43 -11.85
C ASP A 355 -1.02 -0.57 -12.13
N PHE A 356 -1.87 0.03 -11.29
CA PHE A 356 -3.31 -0.20 -11.31
C PHE A 356 -4.12 1.07 -11.06
N MET A 357 -5.39 1.00 -11.42
CA MET A 357 -6.40 1.99 -11.07
C MET A 357 -7.41 1.40 -10.08
N ALA A 358 -7.91 2.25 -9.18
CA ALA A 358 -9.02 1.93 -8.30
C ALA A 358 -9.91 3.15 -8.04
N PRO A 359 -11.13 2.96 -7.51
CA PRO A 359 -12.04 4.05 -7.19
C PRO A 359 -11.40 5.09 -6.25
N GLY A 360 -11.28 6.34 -6.69
CA GLY A 360 -10.64 7.41 -5.91
C GLY A 360 -11.33 8.77 -5.99
N VAL A 361 -12.50 8.86 -6.65
CA VAL A 361 -13.28 10.11 -6.75
C VAL A 361 -14.58 9.96 -5.98
N LYS A 362 -14.82 10.84 -5.00
CA LYS A 362 -16.00 10.82 -4.12
C LYS A 362 -16.20 9.45 -3.46
N ILE A 363 -15.20 9.03 -2.71
CA ILE A 363 -15.23 7.79 -1.92
C ILE A 363 -15.79 8.08 -0.54
N TYR A 364 -16.85 7.38 -0.18
CA TYR A 364 -17.52 7.49 1.11
C TYR A 364 -16.95 6.47 2.10
N SER A 365 -16.47 6.95 3.25
CA SER A 365 -15.87 6.11 4.31
C SER A 365 -15.98 6.81 5.67
N THR A 366 -15.48 6.16 6.71
CA THR A 366 -15.39 6.66 8.10
C THR A 366 -14.61 7.97 8.19
N TYR A 367 -14.96 8.83 9.16
CA TYR A 367 -14.31 10.12 9.37
C TYR A 367 -14.48 10.61 10.81
N LEU A 368 -13.70 11.63 11.21
CA LEU A 368 -13.70 12.14 12.59
C LEU A 368 -14.96 12.94 12.92
N THR A 369 -15.68 12.55 13.96
CA THR A 369 -16.54 13.38 14.82
C THR A 369 -16.82 12.64 16.14
N SER A 370 -17.46 13.29 17.12
CA SER A 370 -17.75 12.72 18.45
C SER A 370 -18.61 11.46 18.46
N ASP A 371 -19.36 11.19 17.39
CA ASP A 371 -20.39 10.14 17.36
C ASP A 371 -20.17 9.09 16.24
N GLY A 372 -19.04 9.18 15.51
CA GLY A 372 -18.72 8.26 14.40
C GLY A 372 -19.34 8.65 13.05
N SER A 373 -18.79 9.69 12.41
CA SER A 373 -19.24 10.24 11.13
C SER A 373 -18.61 9.58 9.91
N TYR A 374 -19.13 9.95 8.74
CA TYR A 374 -18.64 9.52 7.44
C TYR A 374 -18.48 10.73 6.50
N ALA A 375 -17.55 10.65 5.55
CA ALA A 375 -17.28 11.73 4.60
C ALA A 375 -16.96 11.21 3.20
N TYR A 376 -17.20 12.07 2.20
CA TYR A 376 -16.66 11.85 0.85
C TYR A 376 -15.29 12.50 0.72
N LEU A 377 -14.29 11.70 0.34
CA LEU A 377 -12.95 12.18 0.01
C LEU A 377 -12.58 11.80 -1.42
N THR A 378 -11.64 12.54 -2.00
CA THR A 378 -11.21 12.39 -3.38
C THR A 378 -9.68 12.49 -3.44
N GLY A 379 -9.04 11.50 -4.05
CA GLY A 379 -7.60 11.41 -4.17
C GLY A 379 -7.14 10.01 -4.56
N THR A 380 -5.90 9.91 -5.04
CA THR A 380 -5.23 8.60 -5.17
C THR A 380 -5.07 7.92 -3.81
N SER A 381 -5.03 8.70 -2.73
CA SER A 381 -5.18 8.26 -1.34
C SER A 381 -6.45 7.47 -1.02
N MET A 382 -7.53 7.63 -1.79
CA MET A 382 -8.76 6.84 -1.62
C MET A 382 -8.81 5.65 -2.58
N ALA A 383 -8.04 5.67 -3.67
CA ALA A 383 -7.86 4.51 -4.55
C ALA A 383 -6.93 3.46 -3.93
N CYS A 384 -5.82 3.89 -3.34
CA CYS A 384 -4.85 3.07 -2.63
C CYS A 384 -5.47 2.06 -1.63
N PRO A 385 -6.36 2.46 -0.69
CA PRO A 385 -6.94 1.53 0.28
C PRO A 385 -7.90 0.51 -0.32
N HIS A 386 -8.50 0.78 -1.49
CA HIS A 386 -9.25 -0.26 -2.20
C HIS A 386 -8.31 -1.39 -2.62
N VAL A 387 -7.16 -1.06 -3.21
CA VAL A 387 -6.17 -2.06 -3.62
C VAL A 387 -5.54 -2.75 -2.41
N ALA A 388 -5.22 -2.01 -1.33
CA ALA A 388 -4.72 -2.63 -0.10
C ALA A 388 -5.72 -3.65 0.49
N GLY A 389 -7.02 -3.32 0.49
CA GLY A 389 -8.07 -4.26 0.88
C GLY A 389 -8.19 -5.46 -0.07
N VAL A 390 -8.05 -5.26 -1.38
CA VAL A 390 -8.01 -6.35 -2.37
C VAL A 390 -6.84 -7.30 -2.11
N VAL A 391 -5.64 -6.76 -1.87
CA VAL A 391 -4.46 -7.56 -1.52
C VAL A 391 -4.68 -8.29 -0.20
N GLY A 392 -5.30 -7.65 0.79
CA GLY A 392 -5.67 -8.29 2.05
C GLY A 392 -6.65 -9.46 1.85
N LEU A 393 -7.63 -9.35 0.96
CA LEU A 393 -8.50 -10.48 0.60
C LEU A 393 -7.69 -11.63 -0.03
N LEU A 394 -6.74 -11.35 -0.93
CA LEU A 394 -5.86 -12.37 -1.50
C LEU A 394 -5.03 -13.06 -0.42
N LYS A 395 -4.38 -12.29 0.47
CA LYS A 395 -3.58 -12.83 1.58
C LYS A 395 -4.39 -13.55 2.65
N SER A 396 -5.70 -13.30 2.74
CA SER A 396 -6.60 -14.08 3.61
C SER A 396 -6.84 -15.50 3.10
N VAL A 397 -6.64 -15.74 1.80
CA VAL A 397 -6.79 -17.05 1.15
C VAL A 397 -5.44 -17.75 1.02
N ASP A 398 -4.42 -17.02 0.57
CA ASP A 398 -3.05 -17.49 0.45
C ASP A 398 -2.11 -16.54 1.19
N LYS A 399 -1.77 -16.87 2.43
CA LYS A 399 -0.94 -16.03 3.31
C LYS A 399 0.48 -15.83 2.75
N ASP A 400 0.97 -16.81 1.98
CA ASP A 400 2.36 -16.90 1.51
C ASP A 400 2.53 -16.31 0.11
N ILE A 401 1.45 -15.81 -0.52
CA ILE A 401 1.54 -15.12 -1.81
C ILE A 401 2.45 -13.89 -1.70
N THR A 402 3.47 -13.87 -2.55
CA THR A 402 4.50 -12.81 -2.60
C THR A 402 3.97 -11.54 -3.27
N ALA A 403 4.64 -10.40 -3.06
CA ALA A 403 4.26 -9.15 -3.70
C ALA A 403 4.30 -9.23 -5.24
N GLU A 404 5.28 -9.94 -5.79
CA GLU A 404 5.42 -10.16 -7.23
C GLU A 404 4.27 -11.01 -7.78
N GLN A 405 3.89 -12.07 -7.06
CA GLN A 405 2.75 -12.91 -7.45
C GLN A 405 1.43 -12.15 -7.35
N VAL A 406 1.23 -11.35 -6.30
CA VAL A 406 0.07 -10.44 -6.18
C VAL A 406 0.01 -9.47 -7.35
N ARG A 407 1.12 -8.77 -7.66
CA ARG A 407 1.17 -7.81 -8.77
C ARG A 407 0.90 -8.50 -10.10
N ALA A 408 1.48 -9.67 -10.35
CA ALA A 408 1.26 -10.43 -11.58
C ALA A 408 -0.21 -10.88 -11.71
N LEU A 409 -0.79 -11.40 -10.63
CA LEU A 409 -2.19 -11.83 -10.56
C LEU A 409 -3.14 -10.67 -10.85
N LEU A 410 -2.97 -9.54 -10.16
CA LEU A 410 -3.79 -8.34 -10.37
C LEU A 410 -3.65 -7.80 -11.79
N LYS A 411 -2.46 -7.86 -12.38
CA LYS A 411 -2.22 -7.44 -13.77
C LYS A 411 -2.91 -8.33 -14.79
N GLU A 412 -2.97 -9.63 -14.55
CA GLU A 412 -3.64 -10.56 -15.43
C GLU A 412 -5.16 -10.45 -15.35
N THR A 413 -5.71 -10.10 -14.19
CA THR A 413 -7.15 -10.06 -13.96
C THR A 413 -7.78 -8.67 -14.06
N ALA A 414 -6.96 -7.61 -14.03
CA ALA A 414 -7.44 -6.23 -14.14
C ALA A 414 -8.32 -6.01 -15.36
N LYS A 415 -9.39 -5.24 -15.17
CA LYS A 415 -10.24 -4.77 -16.24
C LYS A 415 -9.49 -3.66 -16.99
N THR A 416 -9.06 -3.96 -18.21
CA THR A 416 -8.40 -2.98 -19.08
C THR A 416 -9.24 -1.70 -19.19
N ALA A 417 -8.61 -0.57 -18.93
CA ALA A 417 -9.19 0.76 -19.06
C ALA A 417 -8.21 1.64 -19.84
N GLY A 418 -8.71 2.38 -20.82
CA GLY A 418 -7.91 3.34 -21.59
C GLY A 418 -6.57 2.81 -22.10
N ASN A 419 -5.56 3.70 -22.13
CA ASN A 419 -4.18 3.34 -22.48
C ASN A 419 -3.36 3.07 -21.21
N SER A 420 -2.34 2.22 -21.32
CA SER A 420 -1.53 1.82 -20.16
C SER A 420 -0.72 2.93 -19.51
N ASN A 421 -0.42 4.01 -20.25
CA ASN A 421 0.26 5.17 -19.67
C ASN A 421 -0.64 5.94 -18.69
N GLU A 422 -1.97 5.93 -18.91
CA GLU A 422 -2.94 6.59 -18.04
C GLU A 422 -3.63 5.66 -17.05
N TYR A 423 -3.64 4.35 -17.29
CA TYR A 423 -4.42 3.39 -16.51
C TYR A 423 -3.61 2.17 -16.04
N GLY A 424 -2.30 2.10 -16.29
CA GLY A 424 -1.48 0.94 -15.94
C GLY A 424 -2.01 -0.34 -16.60
N ALA A 425 -2.21 -1.39 -15.83
CA ALA A 425 -2.87 -2.62 -16.26
C ALA A 425 -4.42 -2.49 -16.38
N GLY A 426 -4.99 -1.45 -15.78
CA GLY A 426 -6.43 -1.20 -15.73
C GLY A 426 -6.96 -1.13 -14.30
N ILE A 427 -8.28 -1.27 -14.16
CA ILE A 427 -8.98 -1.24 -12.88
C ILE A 427 -8.93 -2.63 -12.24
N VAL A 428 -8.54 -2.72 -10.96
CA VAL A 428 -8.46 -4.01 -10.25
C VAL A 428 -9.81 -4.76 -10.22
N ASP A 429 -9.77 -6.08 -10.37
CA ASP A 429 -10.94 -6.97 -10.32
C ASP A 429 -10.66 -8.09 -9.31
N VAL A 430 -11.18 -7.94 -8.08
CA VAL A 430 -10.82 -8.85 -6.98
C VAL A 430 -11.50 -10.22 -7.10
N ASP A 431 -12.67 -10.29 -7.73
CA ASP A 431 -13.38 -11.54 -7.97
C ASP A 431 -12.56 -12.45 -8.88
N LYS A 432 -12.12 -11.91 -10.03
CA LYS A 432 -11.26 -12.66 -10.95
C LYS A 432 -9.91 -13.03 -10.32
N ALA A 433 -9.30 -12.11 -9.57
CA ALA A 433 -8.05 -12.38 -8.87
C ALA A 433 -8.20 -13.56 -7.89
N LEU A 434 -9.24 -13.57 -7.07
CA LEU A 434 -9.52 -14.65 -6.12
C LEU A 434 -9.89 -15.97 -6.81
N GLN A 435 -10.71 -15.94 -7.86
CA GLN A 435 -11.03 -17.14 -8.64
C GLN A 435 -9.78 -17.78 -9.22
N LYS A 436 -8.89 -16.98 -9.80
CA LYS A 436 -7.63 -17.47 -10.34
C LYS A 436 -6.69 -17.97 -9.25
N LEU A 437 -6.58 -17.26 -8.12
CA LEU A 437 -5.76 -17.69 -6.98
C LEU A 437 -6.23 -19.03 -6.39
N THR A 438 -7.54 -19.24 -6.31
CA THR A 438 -8.15 -20.47 -5.76
C THR A 438 -8.23 -21.61 -6.78
N GLY A 439 -7.88 -21.38 -8.04
CA GLY A 439 -8.06 -22.34 -9.13
C GLY A 439 -9.53 -22.57 -9.50
N THR A 440 -10.42 -21.66 -9.12
CA THR A 440 -11.87 -21.72 -9.36
C THR A 440 -12.27 -20.97 -10.64
N GLU A 441 -11.35 -20.80 -11.59
CA GLU A 441 -11.61 -20.18 -12.88
C GLU A 441 -12.63 -21.05 -13.64
N VAL A 442 -13.91 -20.68 -13.56
CA VAL A 442 -14.94 -21.30 -14.40
C VAL A 442 -14.73 -20.73 -15.80
N THR A 443 -13.98 -21.45 -16.63
CA THR A 443 -14.01 -21.20 -18.08
C THR A 443 -15.42 -21.51 -18.57
N VAL A 444 -16.24 -20.48 -18.72
CA VAL A 444 -17.42 -20.56 -19.58
C VAL A 444 -16.88 -20.54 -21.01
N ASN A 445 -16.61 -21.73 -21.56
CA ASN A 445 -16.52 -21.86 -23.00
C ASN A 445 -17.94 -21.66 -23.53
N ASP A 446 -18.15 -20.57 -24.27
CA ASP A 446 -19.43 -20.18 -24.89
C ASP A 446 -20.01 -21.23 -25.88
N ASP A 447 -19.44 -22.43 -25.98
CA ASP A 447 -19.88 -23.48 -26.90
C ASP A 447 -20.27 -24.83 -26.25
N THR A 448 -20.15 -25.03 -24.93
CA THR A 448 -20.76 -26.21 -24.28
C THR A 448 -21.05 -25.95 -22.81
N ASN A 449 -22.32 -26.09 -22.43
CA ASN A 449 -22.84 -25.96 -21.06
C ASN A 449 -22.41 -27.15 -20.16
N VAL A 450 -21.11 -27.48 -20.12
CA VAL A 450 -20.57 -28.60 -19.34
C VAL A 450 -19.41 -28.08 -18.49
N LEU A 451 -19.67 -27.89 -17.20
CA LEU A 451 -18.61 -27.82 -16.19
C LEU A 451 -17.81 -29.14 -16.28
N ASN A 452 -16.52 -29.08 -16.61
CA ASN A 452 -15.64 -30.25 -16.62
C ASN A 452 -15.41 -30.75 -15.18
N ALA A 453 -16.41 -31.38 -14.58
CA ALA A 453 -16.37 -31.93 -13.24
C ALA A 453 -15.99 -33.42 -13.30
N GLU A 454 -14.83 -33.79 -12.73
CA GLU A 454 -14.43 -35.19 -12.62
C GLU A 454 -15.36 -35.92 -11.62
N LYS A 455 -15.65 -37.20 -11.84
CA LYS A 455 -16.49 -37.95 -10.89
C LYS A 455 -15.78 -38.05 -9.54
N TRP A 456 -16.46 -37.71 -8.44
CA TRP A 456 -15.90 -37.87 -7.09
C TRP A 456 -15.55 -39.34 -6.81
N VAL A 457 -14.32 -39.55 -6.36
CA VAL A 457 -13.74 -40.83 -5.94
C VAL A 457 -13.43 -40.79 -4.44
N PRO A 458 -13.80 -41.84 -3.68
CA PRO A 458 -13.41 -41.98 -2.27
C PRO A 458 -11.89 -42.21 -2.13
N ALA A 459 -11.31 -41.82 -0.99
CA ALA A 459 -9.88 -41.98 -0.67
C ALA A 459 -8.89 -41.22 -1.57
N GLN A 460 -9.40 -40.38 -2.50
CA GLN A 460 -8.60 -39.47 -3.32
C GLN A 460 -8.24 -38.20 -2.54
N GLN A 461 -7.07 -37.67 -2.85
CA GLN A 461 -6.64 -36.39 -2.32
C GLN A 461 -7.15 -35.26 -3.21
N TYR A 462 -7.98 -34.39 -2.65
CA TYR A 462 -8.53 -33.23 -3.33
C TYR A 462 -7.83 -31.98 -2.83
N LYS A 463 -7.40 -31.16 -3.78
CA LYS A 463 -6.90 -29.82 -3.50
C LYS A 463 -8.09 -28.88 -3.32
N LEU A 464 -7.89 -27.79 -2.60
CA LEU A 464 -8.81 -26.65 -2.63
C LEU A 464 -9.08 -26.28 -4.10
N GLY A 465 -10.34 -26.05 -4.46
CA GLY A 465 -10.79 -25.75 -5.82
C GLY A 465 -11.09 -26.96 -6.71
N SER A 466 -10.81 -28.21 -6.28
CA SER A 466 -11.13 -29.40 -7.09
C SER A 466 -12.64 -29.47 -7.38
N VAL A 467 -13.02 -29.53 -8.67
CA VAL A 467 -14.42 -29.63 -9.10
C VAL A 467 -14.77 -31.09 -9.35
N VAL A 468 -15.80 -31.58 -8.65
CA VAL A 468 -16.24 -32.97 -8.78
C VAL A 468 -17.73 -33.07 -9.03
N SER A 469 -18.15 -34.12 -9.75
CA SER A 469 -19.55 -34.54 -9.83
C SER A 469 -19.84 -35.65 -8.82
N TYR A 470 -20.90 -35.50 -8.05
CA TYR A 470 -21.38 -36.50 -7.10
C TYR A 470 -22.91 -36.46 -7.05
N ASP A 471 -23.57 -37.60 -7.25
CA ASP A 471 -25.03 -37.73 -7.18
C ASP A 471 -25.81 -36.70 -8.04
N GLY A 472 -25.37 -36.50 -9.29
CA GLY A 472 -26.00 -35.58 -10.24
C GLY A 472 -25.66 -34.09 -10.02
N ASN A 473 -24.96 -33.76 -8.94
CA ASN A 473 -24.60 -32.40 -8.56
C ASN A 473 -23.10 -32.12 -8.76
N VAL A 474 -22.76 -30.86 -8.96
CA VAL A 474 -21.37 -30.39 -9.06
C VAL A 474 -20.95 -29.73 -7.75
N TYR A 475 -19.79 -30.12 -7.25
CA TYR A 475 -19.24 -29.61 -6.00
C TYR A 475 -17.82 -29.10 -6.21
N VAL A 476 -17.47 -28.05 -5.46
CA VAL A 476 -16.10 -27.52 -5.38
C VAL A 476 -15.53 -27.84 -4.02
N CYS A 477 -14.33 -28.43 -3.97
CA CYS A 477 -13.61 -28.66 -2.74
C CYS A 477 -13.21 -27.31 -2.11
N VAL A 478 -13.73 -26.96 -0.92
CA VAL A 478 -13.43 -25.69 -0.22
C VAL A 478 -12.35 -25.82 0.86
N LYS A 479 -11.80 -27.01 1.03
CA LYS A 479 -10.67 -27.27 1.93
C LYS A 479 -9.89 -28.49 1.46
N ALA A 480 -8.59 -28.36 1.22
CA ALA A 480 -7.77 -29.48 0.82
C ALA A 480 -7.84 -30.62 1.85
N HIS A 481 -8.16 -31.82 1.38
CA HIS A 481 -8.35 -32.98 2.25
C HIS A 481 -8.16 -34.29 1.46
N LYS A 482 -8.01 -35.39 2.20
CA LYS A 482 -8.16 -36.73 1.65
C LYS A 482 -9.59 -37.17 1.93
N SER A 483 -10.39 -37.44 0.88
CA SER A 483 -11.78 -37.86 1.07
C SER A 483 -11.84 -39.28 1.64
N SER A 484 -12.98 -39.67 2.19
CA SER A 484 -13.29 -41.05 2.56
C SER A 484 -14.77 -41.32 2.25
N GLU A 485 -15.21 -42.58 2.26
CA GLU A 485 -16.62 -42.92 1.96
C GLU A 485 -17.63 -42.16 2.85
N GLY A 486 -17.24 -41.76 4.06
CA GLY A 486 -18.06 -40.96 4.97
C GLY A 486 -17.98 -39.44 4.78
N LEU A 487 -17.07 -38.96 3.92
CA LEU A 487 -16.83 -37.52 3.64
C LEU A 487 -17.13 -37.21 2.17
N ASN A 488 -18.35 -37.53 1.73
CA ASN A 488 -18.76 -37.26 0.35
C ASN A 488 -19.26 -35.81 0.20
N PRO A 489 -19.27 -35.26 -1.02
CA PRO A 489 -19.60 -33.86 -1.22
C PRO A 489 -21.00 -33.44 -0.74
N ALA A 490 -21.98 -34.35 -0.82
CA ALA A 490 -23.35 -34.08 -0.41
C ALA A 490 -23.54 -33.94 1.11
N ASN A 491 -22.68 -34.57 1.93
CA ASN A 491 -22.84 -34.61 3.39
C ASN A 491 -21.72 -33.92 4.18
N THR A 492 -20.78 -33.25 3.50
CA THR A 492 -19.68 -32.52 4.15
C THR A 492 -19.52 -31.09 3.62
N PRO A 493 -20.47 -30.19 3.95
CA PRO A 493 -20.46 -28.80 3.49
C PRO A 493 -19.25 -27.97 3.99
N ALA A 494 -18.55 -28.46 5.03
CA ALA A 494 -17.29 -27.87 5.49
C ALA A 494 -16.09 -28.19 4.59
N LEU A 495 -16.24 -29.15 3.66
CA LEU A 495 -15.20 -29.60 2.73
C LEU A 495 -15.59 -29.36 1.27
N TRP A 496 -16.90 -29.25 0.98
CA TRP A 496 -17.43 -29.14 -0.38
C TRP A 496 -18.53 -28.06 -0.45
N TYR A 497 -18.49 -27.26 -1.50
CA TYR A 497 -19.51 -26.27 -1.85
C TYR A 497 -20.33 -26.80 -3.03
N LEU A 498 -21.66 -26.82 -2.90
CA LEU A 498 -22.58 -27.18 -3.98
C LEU A 498 -22.71 -26.01 -4.95
N CYS A 499 -22.38 -26.21 -6.23
CA CYS A 499 -22.72 -25.28 -7.29
C CYS A 499 -24.22 -25.43 -7.58
N GLU A 500 -25.03 -24.39 -7.37
CA GLU A 500 -26.49 -24.45 -7.55
C GLU A 500 -26.91 -24.91 -8.97
N GLU A 501 -28.06 -25.59 -9.00
CA GLU A 501 -28.68 -26.32 -10.11
C GLU A 501 -28.80 -25.50 -11.41
N THR A 502 -28.55 -26.16 -12.54
CA THR A 502 -29.03 -25.67 -13.84
C THR A 502 -30.55 -25.65 -13.81
N GLU A 503 -31.17 -24.48 -13.88
CA GLU A 503 -32.59 -24.34 -14.24
C GLU A 503 -32.81 -24.92 -15.64
N GLU A 504 -33.12 -26.21 -15.71
CA GLU A 504 -33.62 -26.87 -16.90
C GLU A 504 -34.79 -27.77 -16.48
N ASP A 505 -35.88 -27.16 -16.00
CA ASP A 505 -37.24 -27.74 -15.99
C ASP A 505 -38.32 -26.69 -15.62
N ALA A 506 -38.27 -25.53 -16.29
CA ALA A 506 -39.39 -24.59 -16.36
C ALA A 506 -39.80 -24.38 -17.83
N ALA A 507 -40.36 -25.42 -18.45
CA ALA A 507 -41.10 -25.34 -19.70
C ALA A 507 -42.28 -26.33 -19.70
#